data_AF-A0A8T3DW86-F1
#
_entry.id   AF-A0A8T3DW86-F1
#
_cell.length_a   1.000
_cell.length_b   1.000
_cell.length_c   1.000
_cell.angle_alpha   90.00
_cell.angle_beta   90.00
_cell.angle_gamma   90.00
#
_symmetry.space_group_name_H-M   'P 1'
#
loop_
_entity.id
_entity.type
_entity.pdbx_description
1 polymer ?
#
loop_
_entity_poly.entity_id
_entity_poly.type
_entity_poly.pdbx_seq_one_letter_code
_entity_poly.pdbx_strand_id
1 'polypeptide(L)'
;MDWIRMASWICFLHFSVLSTFLLTSADKMVFQSQLEASTVLQRSRRANSFLLEEILKGNLERECYEERCNYEEAREYFEDIPKTDTFWASYYDGDQCKPNPCLNGGSCTDTVGGYSCDCREFYEGVNCEKDVSQCHSEGPLSCDHFCRPFYSGFKCSCADGYSLGTDERTCVPKVQYPCGMAPKPSKLNRTDPGHRFDSPVPKPSKQNQTAPGLSSGSHSCLKGRCPWQVRLLDARGQEFCSGVILGEQTVLTTAACISKTKTILVAVGEHSSEAGGQLMVWPKVAGEQSVVWPEDQPPRVPGSPRQMFSVSQIAIHKRYKAGILGDDLAFLQLQKKIAFSSSAFHTCLPEKDFSENILMEPGRKGLAAGREPEGAGQGGPLLLSYLHLHGCQAGLNHSFMLTNKMFCTVTLAGDEGSEGSCGLLPGTPLVTVEKNTAFLTGLLIPPHTHNCSRGHIFTKLSRYLPWIHQQLELFEK
;
A
#
# COMPACT_ATOMS: atom_id res chain seq x y z
N MET A 1 -39.66 88.06 -11.91
CA MET A 1 -38.98 87.30 -12.99
C MET A 1 -39.13 85.80 -12.69
N ASP A 2 -40.33 85.38 -12.28
CA ASP A 2 -40.50 84.16 -11.46
C ASP A 2 -41.49 83.15 -12.04
N TRP A 3 -42.16 83.47 -13.15
CA TRP A 3 -43.06 82.53 -13.83
C TRP A 3 -42.33 81.56 -14.77
N ILE A 4 -41.18 81.96 -15.31
CA ILE A 4 -40.41 81.13 -16.26
C ILE A 4 -39.70 79.96 -15.54
N ARG A 5 -39.28 80.16 -14.27
CA ARG A 5 -38.64 79.10 -13.48
C ARG A 5 -39.63 78.06 -12.96
N MET A 6 -40.87 78.45 -12.61
CA MET A 6 -41.92 77.49 -12.21
C MET A 6 -42.41 76.63 -13.38
N ALA A 7 -42.63 77.22 -14.56
CA ALA A 7 -43.03 76.47 -15.74
C ALA A 7 -41.98 75.44 -16.17
N SER A 8 -40.69 75.78 -16.03
CA SER A 8 -39.59 74.86 -16.34
C SER A 8 -39.54 73.67 -15.38
N TRP A 9 -39.79 73.87 -14.09
CA TRP A 9 -39.77 72.78 -13.11
C TRP A 9 -40.96 71.83 -13.26
N ILE A 10 -42.14 72.35 -13.61
CA ILE A 10 -43.33 71.53 -13.86
C ILE A 10 -43.15 70.69 -15.13
N CYS A 11 -42.56 71.24 -16.19
CA CYS A 11 -42.21 70.47 -17.39
C CYS A 11 -41.16 69.39 -17.12
N PHE A 12 -40.13 69.67 -16.31
CA PHE A 12 -39.12 68.67 -15.93
C PHE A 12 -39.69 67.55 -15.06
N LEU A 13 -40.59 67.86 -14.12
CA LEU A 13 -41.29 66.86 -13.32
C LEU A 13 -42.23 66.00 -14.17
N HIS A 14 -42.99 66.60 -15.09
CA HIS A 14 -43.83 65.83 -16.02
C HIS A 14 -43.01 64.95 -16.96
N PHE A 15 -41.87 65.42 -17.47
CA PHE A 15 -41.01 64.62 -18.35
C PHE A 15 -40.31 63.47 -17.60
N SER A 16 -39.92 63.71 -16.34
CA SER A 16 -39.37 62.68 -15.44
C SER A 16 -40.41 61.61 -15.07
N VAL A 17 -41.64 62.01 -14.77
CA VAL A 17 -42.75 61.09 -14.46
C VAL A 17 -43.18 60.31 -15.71
N LEU A 18 -43.21 60.93 -16.90
CA LEU A 18 -43.54 60.24 -18.14
C LEU A 18 -42.42 59.26 -18.58
N SER A 19 -41.15 59.62 -18.36
CA SER A 19 -40.00 58.76 -18.64
C SER A 19 -39.96 57.55 -17.69
N THR A 20 -40.24 57.75 -16.40
CA THR A 20 -40.34 56.64 -15.43
C THR A 20 -41.55 55.73 -15.69
N PHE A 21 -42.66 56.25 -16.22
CA PHE A 21 -43.82 55.43 -16.64
C PHE A 21 -43.56 54.63 -17.92
N LEU A 22 -42.73 55.14 -18.83
CA LEU A 22 -42.30 54.42 -20.03
C LEU A 22 -41.21 53.38 -19.74
N LEU A 23 -40.39 53.58 -18.71
CA LEU A 23 -39.37 52.62 -18.27
C LEU A 23 -39.94 51.44 -17.46
N THR A 24 -41.09 51.59 -16.79
CA THR A 24 -41.75 50.48 -16.07
C THR A 24 -42.72 49.66 -16.93
N SER A 25 -42.99 50.08 -18.17
CA SER A 25 -43.87 49.36 -19.11
C SER A 25 -43.13 48.56 -20.19
N ALA A 26 -41.80 48.46 -20.09
CA ALA A 26 -40.96 47.74 -21.04
C ALA A 26 -40.40 46.40 -20.52
N ASP A 27 -40.96 45.83 -19.46
CA ASP A 27 -40.74 44.40 -19.14
C ASP A 27 -41.75 43.54 -19.92
N LYS A 28 -41.66 43.58 -21.25
CA LYS A 28 -42.16 42.46 -22.05
C LYS A 28 -40.96 41.59 -22.38
N MET A 29 -40.82 40.48 -21.66
CA MET A 29 -40.01 39.37 -22.16
C MET A 29 -40.47 39.08 -23.58
N VAL A 30 -39.53 39.15 -24.54
CA VAL A 30 -39.79 38.87 -25.96
C VAL A 30 -40.20 37.40 -26.17
N PHE A 31 -40.00 36.54 -25.16
CA PHE A 31 -40.38 35.14 -25.17
C PHE A 31 -41.38 34.84 -24.04
N GLN A 32 -42.57 34.35 -24.41
CA GLN A 32 -43.58 33.85 -23.47
C GLN A 32 -43.14 32.52 -22.85
N SER A 33 -43.64 32.23 -21.64
CA SER A 33 -43.45 30.92 -21.02
C SER A 33 -44.11 29.82 -21.87
N GLN A 34 -43.59 28.59 -21.82
CA GLN A 34 -44.14 27.46 -22.61
C GLN A 34 -45.63 27.22 -22.35
N LEU A 35 -46.08 27.48 -21.12
CA LEU A 35 -47.48 27.35 -20.71
C LEU A 35 -48.36 28.42 -21.37
N GLU A 36 -47.92 29.69 -21.40
CA GLU A 36 -48.65 30.78 -22.04
C GLU A 36 -48.59 30.70 -23.57
N ALA A 37 -47.44 30.37 -24.14
CA ALA A 37 -47.27 30.18 -25.58
C ALA A 37 -48.22 29.10 -26.13
N SER A 38 -48.45 28.01 -25.38
CA SER A 38 -49.39 26.93 -25.75
C SER A 38 -50.86 27.36 -25.82
N THR A 39 -51.22 28.48 -25.20
CA THR A 39 -52.59 29.03 -25.24
C THR A 39 -52.84 29.93 -26.44
N VAL A 40 -51.78 30.50 -27.03
CA VAL A 40 -51.85 31.44 -28.17
C VAL A 40 -51.45 30.78 -29.49
N LEU A 41 -50.49 29.85 -29.45
CA LEU A 41 -50.05 29.07 -30.61
C LEU A 41 -50.72 27.68 -30.59
N GLN A 42 -51.99 27.60 -30.97
CA GLN A 42 -52.55 26.31 -31.38
C GLN A 42 -52.06 25.99 -32.79
N ARG A 43 -50.89 25.37 -32.92
CA ARG A 43 -50.56 24.62 -34.14
C ARG A 43 -51.49 23.41 -34.19
N SER A 44 -52.44 23.40 -35.12
CA SER A 44 -53.08 22.16 -35.53
C SER A 44 -52.01 21.19 -36.01
N ARG A 45 -52.02 19.92 -35.58
CA ARG A 45 -51.22 18.87 -36.23
C ARG A 45 -51.47 18.99 -37.73
N ARG A 46 -50.40 19.03 -38.52
CA ARG A 46 -50.50 18.90 -39.98
C ARG A 46 -50.74 17.42 -40.31
N ALA A 47 -51.81 16.84 -39.78
CA ALA A 47 -52.13 15.44 -40.02
C ALA A 47 -53.42 15.32 -40.82
N ASN A 48 -53.40 14.34 -41.73
CA ASN A 48 -54.53 13.60 -42.27
C ASN A 48 -55.14 14.08 -43.59
N SER A 49 -54.44 13.85 -44.69
CA SER A 49 -55.09 13.26 -45.86
C SER A 49 -54.57 11.84 -46.01
N PHE A 50 -55.35 10.87 -45.51
CA PHE A 50 -55.12 9.42 -45.38
C PHE A 50 -54.68 8.68 -46.68
N LEU A 51 -54.39 9.37 -47.78
CA LEU A 51 -54.05 8.79 -49.09
C LEU A 51 -52.83 9.41 -49.80
N LEU A 52 -52.24 10.52 -49.33
CA LEU A 52 -51.17 11.24 -50.06
C LEU A 52 -49.90 11.49 -49.22
N GLU A 53 -49.89 11.06 -47.95
CA GLU A 53 -48.82 11.34 -46.99
C GLU A 53 -47.46 10.75 -47.43
N GLU A 54 -47.46 9.56 -48.02
CA GLU A 54 -46.26 8.86 -48.53
C GLU A 54 -45.75 9.37 -49.89
N ILE A 55 -46.42 10.33 -50.55
CA ILE A 55 -46.03 10.76 -51.91
C ILE A 55 -44.97 11.87 -51.89
N LEU A 56 -44.88 12.64 -50.79
CA LEU A 56 -43.92 13.72 -50.63
C LEU A 56 -42.84 13.29 -49.64
N LYS A 57 -41.57 13.62 -49.94
CA LYS A 57 -40.45 13.37 -49.00
C LYS A 57 -40.76 14.04 -47.65
N GLY A 58 -40.92 13.22 -46.62
CA GLY A 58 -41.18 13.66 -45.24
C GLY A 58 -40.06 14.57 -44.73
N ASN A 59 -40.37 15.43 -43.77
CA ASN A 59 -39.37 16.25 -43.09
C ASN A 59 -39.26 15.85 -41.61
N LEU A 60 -38.05 15.92 -41.04
CA LEU A 60 -37.78 15.44 -39.68
C LEU A 60 -38.69 16.07 -38.62
N GLU A 61 -38.99 17.36 -38.78
CA GLU A 61 -39.89 18.09 -37.89
C GLU A 61 -41.30 17.48 -37.88
N ARG A 62 -41.89 17.18 -39.04
CA ARG A 62 -43.24 16.61 -39.12
C ARG A 62 -43.24 15.16 -38.66
N GLU A 63 -42.38 14.33 -39.25
CA GLU A 63 -42.45 12.88 -39.07
C GLU A 63 -41.99 12.45 -37.67
N CYS A 64 -40.93 13.08 -37.15
CA CYS A 64 -40.29 12.62 -35.91
C CYS A 64 -40.50 13.55 -34.71
N TYR A 65 -40.72 14.86 -34.88
CA TYR A 65 -40.92 15.79 -33.75
C TYR A 65 -42.40 16.15 -33.51
N GLU A 66 -43.18 16.39 -34.57
CA GLU A 66 -44.63 16.59 -34.48
C GLU A 66 -45.36 15.24 -34.32
N GLU A 67 -44.76 14.16 -34.84
CA GLU A 67 -45.24 12.76 -34.80
C GLU A 67 -44.20 11.76 -34.26
N ARG A 68 -44.57 10.47 -34.17
CA ARG A 68 -43.65 9.39 -33.76
C ARG A 68 -43.24 8.59 -34.99
N CYS A 69 -42.02 8.81 -35.48
CA CYS A 69 -41.50 8.07 -36.62
C CYS A 69 -40.91 6.72 -36.19
N ASN A 70 -40.90 5.77 -37.13
CA ASN A 70 -40.16 4.51 -37.04
C ASN A 70 -38.76 4.67 -37.66
N TYR A 71 -37.90 3.65 -37.49
CA TYR A 71 -36.50 3.72 -37.95
C TYR A 71 -36.39 3.91 -39.47
N GLU A 72 -37.30 3.31 -40.24
CA GLU A 72 -37.28 3.37 -41.70
C GLU A 72 -37.61 4.78 -42.20
N GLU A 73 -38.58 5.45 -41.58
CA GLU A 73 -38.93 6.85 -41.89
C GLU A 73 -37.75 7.80 -41.58
N ALA A 74 -37.05 7.58 -40.46
CA ALA A 74 -35.82 8.32 -40.15
C ALA A 74 -34.71 8.03 -41.18
N ARG A 75 -34.56 6.77 -41.61
CA ARG A 75 -33.59 6.34 -42.64
C ARG A 75 -33.84 7.01 -43.99
N GLU A 76 -35.09 7.12 -44.39
CA GLU A 76 -35.51 7.79 -45.62
C GLU A 76 -35.25 9.30 -45.58
N TYR A 77 -35.37 9.93 -44.40
CA TYR A 77 -35.04 11.35 -44.26
C TYR A 77 -33.53 11.61 -44.37
N PHE A 78 -32.71 10.88 -43.60
CA PHE A 78 -31.27 11.13 -43.53
C PHE A 78 -30.50 10.60 -44.75
N GLU A 79 -31.04 9.58 -45.46
CA GLU A 79 -30.41 8.89 -46.59
C GLU A 79 -28.98 8.38 -46.30
N ASP A 80 -28.64 8.23 -45.01
CA ASP A 80 -27.30 8.01 -44.50
C ASP A 80 -27.40 7.22 -43.19
N ILE A 81 -27.02 5.94 -43.25
CA ILE A 81 -27.18 5.00 -42.13
C ILE A 81 -26.49 5.51 -40.84
N PRO A 82 -25.21 5.94 -40.86
CA PRO A 82 -24.57 6.51 -39.67
C PRO A 82 -25.32 7.69 -39.04
N LYS A 83 -25.86 8.59 -39.86
CA LYS A 83 -26.66 9.73 -39.36
C LYS A 83 -28.00 9.27 -38.80
N THR A 84 -28.66 8.31 -39.47
CA THR A 84 -29.89 7.69 -38.97
C THR A 84 -29.66 7.02 -37.63
N ASP A 85 -28.59 6.23 -37.48
CA ASP A 85 -28.26 5.54 -36.22
C ASP A 85 -27.97 6.53 -35.09
N THR A 86 -27.21 7.59 -35.37
CA THR A 86 -26.89 8.63 -34.39
C THR A 86 -28.14 9.38 -33.93
N PHE A 87 -29.05 9.69 -34.87
CA PHE A 87 -30.35 10.29 -34.53
C PHE A 87 -31.21 9.32 -33.74
N TRP A 88 -31.28 8.06 -34.19
CA TRP A 88 -32.17 7.04 -33.66
C TRP A 88 -31.81 6.64 -32.23
N ALA A 89 -30.51 6.54 -31.91
CA ALA A 89 -30.02 6.28 -30.56
C ALA A 89 -30.63 7.29 -29.57
N SER A 90 -30.51 8.59 -29.85
CA SER A 90 -31.07 9.60 -28.95
C SER A 90 -32.60 9.73 -29.03
N TYR A 91 -33.20 9.44 -30.19
CA TYR A 91 -34.65 9.59 -30.43
C TYR A 91 -35.49 8.50 -29.75
N TYR A 92 -34.99 7.26 -29.75
CA TYR A 92 -35.74 6.10 -29.30
C TYR A 92 -35.89 6.04 -27.77
N ASP A 93 -34.82 6.34 -27.02
CA ASP A 93 -34.79 6.24 -25.55
C ASP A 93 -34.07 7.38 -24.81
N GLY A 94 -33.70 8.46 -25.51
CA GLY A 94 -33.10 9.67 -24.93
C GLY A 94 -31.58 9.74 -25.11
N ASP A 95 -30.91 10.80 -24.70
CA ASP A 95 -29.44 10.87 -24.78
C ASP A 95 -28.83 10.38 -23.46
N GLN A 96 -28.30 9.16 -23.46
CA GLN A 96 -27.69 8.53 -22.28
C GLN A 96 -26.31 9.10 -21.94
N CYS A 97 -25.75 9.95 -22.80
CA CYS A 97 -24.55 10.73 -22.53
C CYS A 97 -24.85 12.06 -21.81
N LYS A 98 -26.08 12.31 -21.33
CA LYS A 98 -26.43 13.51 -20.56
C LYS A 98 -27.07 13.20 -19.19
N PRO A 99 -26.37 13.51 -18.08
CA PRO A 99 -25.00 14.03 -17.99
C PRO A 99 -23.96 12.99 -18.44
N ASN A 100 -22.78 13.43 -18.91
CA ASN A 100 -21.74 12.51 -19.43
C ASN A 100 -21.35 11.47 -18.37
N PRO A 101 -21.64 10.18 -18.58
CA PRO A 101 -21.31 9.12 -17.62
C PRO A 101 -19.84 8.72 -17.64
N CYS A 102 -19.10 9.03 -18.71
CA CYS A 102 -17.69 8.68 -18.88
C CYS A 102 -16.80 9.61 -18.04
N LEU A 103 -16.08 9.04 -17.09
CA LEU A 103 -15.17 9.73 -16.18
C LEU A 103 -13.81 9.99 -16.84
N ASN A 104 -12.96 10.75 -16.15
CA ASN A 104 -11.55 10.98 -16.51
C ASN A 104 -11.33 11.49 -17.95
N GLY A 105 -12.32 12.22 -18.48
CA GLY A 105 -12.27 12.79 -19.82
C GLY A 105 -12.55 11.80 -20.95
N GLY A 106 -13.13 10.63 -20.65
CA GLY A 106 -13.62 9.69 -21.67
C GLY A 106 -14.68 10.30 -22.58
N SER A 107 -14.69 9.86 -23.84
CA SER A 107 -15.68 10.26 -24.84
C SER A 107 -16.91 9.37 -24.72
N CYS A 108 -18.11 9.95 -24.66
CA CYS A 108 -19.34 9.18 -24.58
C CYS A 108 -20.00 9.07 -25.96
N THR A 109 -20.38 7.85 -26.33
CA THR A 109 -21.16 7.55 -27.53
C THR A 109 -22.48 6.92 -27.10
N ASP A 110 -23.58 7.60 -27.40
CA ASP A 110 -24.94 7.13 -27.14
C ASP A 110 -25.28 5.96 -28.09
N THR A 111 -25.99 4.95 -27.58
CA THR A 111 -26.35 3.74 -28.32
C THR A 111 -27.78 3.36 -28.00
N VAL A 112 -28.46 2.63 -28.89
CA VAL A 112 -29.83 2.16 -28.60
C VAL A 112 -29.81 1.25 -27.35
N GLY A 113 -30.50 1.67 -26.29
CA GLY A 113 -30.59 0.96 -25.02
C GLY A 113 -29.42 1.17 -24.05
N GLY A 114 -28.47 2.08 -24.33
CA GLY A 114 -27.39 2.42 -23.40
C GLY A 114 -26.34 3.39 -23.95
N TYR A 115 -25.12 3.33 -23.41
CA TYR A 115 -24.00 4.14 -23.88
C TYR A 115 -22.72 3.31 -23.90
N SER A 116 -21.73 3.80 -24.64
CA SER A 116 -20.36 3.30 -24.63
C SER A 116 -19.39 4.43 -24.33
N CYS A 117 -18.39 4.15 -23.50
CA CYS A 117 -17.32 5.09 -23.19
C CYS A 117 -16.03 4.72 -23.91
N ASP A 118 -15.50 5.66 -24.68
CA ASP A 118 -14.14 5.59 -25.22
C ASP A 118 -13.19 6.24 -24.22
N CYS A 119 -12.49 5.41 -23.46
CA CYS A 119 -11.58 5.85 -22.42
C CYS A 119 -10.30 6.46 -22.98
N ARG A 120 -9.82 7.52 -22.31
CA ARG A 120 -8.49 8.09 -22.59
C ARG A 120 -7.40 7.10 -22.21
N GLU A 121 -6.22 7.33 -22.76
CA GLU A 121 -5.02 6.57 -22.41
C GLU A 121 -4.87 6.49 -20.89
N PHE A 122 -4.57 5.27 -20.40
CA PHE A 122 -4.43 4.93 -18.98
C PHE A 122 -5.72 4.83 -18.15
N TYR A 123 -6.90 4.83 -18.78
CA TYR A 123 -8.16 4.54 -18.09
C TYR A 123 -8.90 3.35 -18.70
N GLU A 124 -9.54 2.56 -17.85
CA GLU A 124 -10.41 1.45 -18.23
C GLU A 124 -11.68 1.42 -17.36
N GLY A 125 -12.58 0.48 -17.65
CA GLY A 125 -13.86 0.34 -16.96
C GLY A 125 -15.02 0.81 -17.83
N VAL A 126 -16.24 0.49 -17.40
CA VAL A 126 -17.45 0.83 -18.18
C VAL A 126 -17.59 2.35 -18.32
N ASN A 127 -17.16 3.09 -17.30
CA ASN A 127 -17.24 4.54 -17.24
C ASN A 127 -15.84 5.17 -17.17
N CYS A 128 -14.80 4.46 -17.59
CA CYS A 128 -13.40 4.93 -17.49
C CYS A 128 -12.97 5.28 -16.06
N GLU A 129 -13.56 4.61 -15.07
CA GLU A 129 -13.36 4.90 -13.65
C GLU A 129 -12.04 4.36 -13.09
N LYS A 130 -11.40 3.42 -13.79
CA LYS A 130 -10.18 2.75 -13.33
C LYS A 130 -8.96 3.35 -14.00
N ASP A 131 -8.03 3.84 -13.20
CA ASP A 131 -6.73 4.31 -13.68
C ASP A 131 -5.74 3.13 -13.70
N VAL A 132 -5.31 2.72 -14.89
CA VAL A 132 -4.38 1.59 -15.10
C VAL A 132 -2.91 2.01 -15.06
N SER A 133 -2.62 3.30 -14.93
CA SER A 133 -1.25 3.77 -14.64
C SER A 133 -0.84 3.57 -13.19
N GLN A 134 -1.80 3.19 -12.33
CA GLN A 134 -1.58 3.09 -10.90
C GLN A 134 -1.04 1.72 -10.47
N CYS A 135 -0.23 1.74 -9.43
CA CYS A 135 0.20 0.53 -8.74
C CYS A 135 -0.92 -0.03 -7.88
N HIS A 136 -1.45 -1.18 -8.27
CA HIS A 136 -2.47 -1.89 -7.49
C HIS A 136 -1.85 -2.53 -6.24
N SER A 137 -2.43 -2.26 -5.07
CA SER A 137 -2.04 -2.88 -3.79
C SER A 137 -2.59 -4.30 -3.64
N GLU A 138 -3.71 -4.62 -4.30
CA GLU A 138 -4.38 -5.92 -4.20
C GLU A 138 -4.93 -6.39 -5.56
N GLY A 139 -5.27 -7.68 -5.65
CA GLY A 139 -5.89 -8.28 -6.85
C GLY A 139 -4.90 -8.87 -7.87
N PRO A 140 -5.40 -9.31 -9.04
CA PRO A 140 -4.58 -10.04 -10.03
C PRO A 140 -3.54 -9.18 -10.76
N LEU A 141 -3.65 -7.86 -10.63
CA LEU A 141 -2.73 -6.88 -11.22
C LEU A 141 -1.66 -6.42 -10.20
N SER A 142 -1.74 -6.81 -8.92
CA SER A 142 -0.74 -6.39 -7.93
C SER A 142 0.62 -7.05 -8.19
N CYS A 143 1.71 -6.29 -8.10
CA CYS A 143 3.06 -6.84 -8.05
C CYS A 143 3.29 -7.61 -6.74
N ASP A 144 4.09 -8.67 -6.75
CA ASP A 144 4.43 -9.39 -5.50
C ASP A 144 5.29 -8.55 -4.55
N HIS A 145 6.22 -7.76 -5.11
CA HIS A 145 7.11 -6.89 -4.35
C HIS A 145 6.90 -5.43 -4.78
N PHE A 146 7.83 -4.85 -5.54
CA PHE A 146 7.85 -3.43 -5.82
C PHE A 146 7.07 -3.11 -7.08
N CYS A 147 6.40 -1.96 -7.07
CA CYS A 147 5.68 -1.42 -8.21
C CYS A 147 6.06 0.03 -8.42
N ARG A 148 6.32 0.40 -9.67
CA ARG A 148 6.58 1.78 -10.08
C ARG A 148 5.71 2.14 -11.29
N PRO A 149 5.12 3.35 -11.33
CA PRO A 149 4.45 3.84 -12.51
C PRO A 149 5.38 3.85 -13.73
N PHE A 150 4.83 3.60 -14.91
CA PHE A 150 5.54 3.57 -16.18
C PHE A 150 4.71 4.21 -17.29
N TYR A 151 5.34 4.64 -18.38
CA TYR A 151 4.66 5.38 -19.47
C TYR A 151 3.45 4.66 -20.06
N SER A 152 3.39 3.32 -19.99
CA SER A 152 2.29 2.52 -20.52
C SER A 152 1.53 1.72 -19.44
N GLY A 153 1.58 2.15 -18.17
CA GLY A 153 0.98 1.43 -17.04
C GLY A 153 1.86 1.46 -15.79
N PHE A 154 2.24 0.28 -15.30
CA PHE A 154 3.20 0.13 -14.20
C PHE A 154 4.18 -1.00 -14.51
N LYS A 155 5.33 -0.98 -13.83
CA LYS A 155 6.36 -2.02 -13.93
C LYS A 155 6.66 -2.59 -12.55
N CYS A 156 6.64 -3.91 -12.44
CA CYS A 156 7.04 -4.61 -11.23
C CYS A 156 8.56 -4.81 -11.15
N SER A 157 9.09 -4.86 -9.94
CA SER A 157 10.47 -5.25 -9.63
C SER A 157 10.51 -6.08 -8.34
N CYS A 158 11.58 -6.86 -8.18
CA CYS A 158 11.72 -7.80 -7.06
C CYS A 158 12.87 -7.40 -6.13
N ALA A 159 12.77 -7.81 -4.87
CA ALA A 159 13.81 -7.70 -3.87
C ALA A 159 15.01 -8.64 -4.14
N ASP A 160 16.11 -8.43 -3.41
CA ASP A 160 17.37 -9.13 -3.61
C ASP A 160 17.24 -10.66 -3.48
N GLY A 161 17.79 -11.39 -4.45
CA GLY A 161 17.70 -12.84 -4.53
C GLY A 161 16.43 -13.37 -5.22
N TYR A 162 15.56 -12.48 -5.73
CA TYR A 162 14.39 -12.84 -6.54
C TYR A 162 14.52 -12.32 -7.98
N SER A 163 13.83 -12.97 -8.92
CA SER A 163 13.63 -12.48 -10.28
C SER A 163 12.16 -12.35 -10.61
N LEU A 164 11.85 -11.42 -11.51
CA LEU A 164 10.50 -11.29 -12.06
C LEU A 164 10.13 -12.53 -12.89
N GLY A 165 8.92 -13.04 -12.65
CA GLY A 165 8.32 -14.15 -13.37
C GLY A 165 7.93 -13.79 -14.80
N THR A 166 7.48 -14.79 -15.55
CA THR A 166 7.04 -14.62 -16.95
C THR A 166 5.74 -13.83 -17.08
N ASP A 167 4.99 -13.69 -15.99
CA ASP A 167 3.80 -12.86 -15.89
C ASP A 167 4.11 -11.38 -15.61
N GLU A 168 5.41 -11.03 -15.53
CA GLU A 168 5.92 -9.70 -15.20
C GLU A 168 5.43 -9.14 -13.86
N ARG A 169 4.99 -10.00 -12.94
CA ARG A 169 4.40 -9.60 -11.65
C ARG A 169 4.88 -10.45 -10.47
N THR A 170 4.96 -11.76 -10.66
CA THR A 170 5.34 -12.71 -9.61
C THR A 170 6.84 -12.62 -9.34
N CYS A 171 7.26 -12.65 -8.08
CA CYS A 171 8.68 -12.66 -7.71
C CYS A 171 9.14 -14.06 -7.30
N VAL A 172 10.01 -14.66 -8.10
CA VAL A 172 10.47 -16.04 -7.93
C VAL A 172 11.89 -16.06 -7.35
N PRO A 173 12.14 -16.80 -6.25
CA PRO A 173 13.49 -17.02 -5.72
C PRO A 173 14.49 -17.51 -6.77
N LYS A 174 15.68 -16.91 -6.79
CA LYS A 174 16.79 -17.32 -7.67
C LYS A 174 18.01 -17.87 -6.94
N VAL A 175 18.15 -17.54 -5.66
CA VAL A 175 19.22 -18.04 -4.80
C VAL A 175 18.64 -18.94 -3.72
N GLN A 176 19.49 -19.74 -3.08
CA GLN A 176 19.07 -20.70 -2.04
C GLN A 176 18.44 -20.00 -0.83
N TYR A 177 18.99 -18.85 -0.45
CA TYR A 177 18.54 -18.03 0.67
C TYR A 177 18.29 -16.60 0.20
N PRO A 178 17.18 -16.33 -0.51
CA PRO A 178 16.87 -14.97 -0.94
C PRO A 178 16.44 -14.16 0.27
N CYS A 179 16.51 -12.83 0.16
CA CYS A 179 16.21 -11.97 1.30
C CYS A 179 14.82 -12.27 1.87
N GLY A 180 14.70 -12.21 3.20
CA GLY A 180 13.41 -12.21 3.87
C GLY A 180 12.50 -13.41 3.58
N MET A 181 12.99 -14.51 3.00
CA MET A 181 12.16 -15.67 2.68
C MET A 181 11.43 -16.16 3.93
N ALA A 182 10.11 -15.98 3.99
CA ALA A 182 9.30 -16.55 5.05
C ALA A 182 8.99 -18.01 4.68
N PRO A 183 9.16 -18.97 5.60
CA PRO A 183 8.78 -20.35 5.33
C PRO A 183 7.29 -20.41 4.98
N LYS A 184 6.97 -21.10 3.87
CA LYS A 184 5.57 -21.36 3.51
C LYS A 184 4.93 -22.12 4.68
N PRO A 185 3.72 -21.75 5.15
CA PRO A 185 3.03 -22.55 6.14
C PRO A 185 2.87 -23.95 5.56
N SER A 186 3.57 -24.92 6.15
CA SER A 186 3.42 -26.32 5.78
C SER A 186 1.94 -26.64 5.92
N LYS A 187 1.31 -27.14 4.84
CA LYS A 187 -0.02 -27.75 4.95
C LYS A 187 0.10 -28.81 6.03
N LEU A 188 -0.41 -28.52 7.22
CA LEU A 188 -0.53 -29.53 8.26
C LEU A 188 -1.42 -30.60 7.64
N ASN A 189 -0.88 -31.81 7.46
CA ASN A 189 -1.62 -32.94 6.94
C ASN A 189 -2.85 -33.15 7.85
N ARG A 190 -4.00 -32.65 7.42
CA ARG A 190 -5.30 -33.02 7.98
C ARG A 190 -5.57 -34.47 7.60
N THR A 191 -5.01 -35.40 8.35
CA THR A 191 -5.69 -36.67 8.58
C THR A 191 -6.71 -36.46 9.69
N ASP A 192 -7.83 -35.84 9.33
CA ASP A 192 -9.08 -36.02 10.08
C ASP A 192 -10.26 -35.79 9.11
N PRO A 193 -11.17 -36.77 8.94
CA PRO A 193 -12.21 -36.73 7.93
C PRO A 193 -13.41 -35.93 8.44
N GLY A 194 -13.77 -34.86 7.76
CA GLY A 194 -14.95 -34.10 8.17
C GLY A 194 -15.22 -32.87 7.32
N HIS A 195 -16.23 -33.02 6.47
CA HIS A 195 -17.05 -31.99 5.82
C HIS A 195 -16.43 -31.20 4.66
N ARG A 196 -16.76 -31.74 3.48
CA ARG A 196 -16.90 -31.11 2.17
C ARG A 196 -17.98 -30.02 2.20
N PHE A 197 -17.68 -28.83 1.67
CA PHE A 197 -18.66 -27.99 0.97
C PHE A 197 -17.93 -27.14 -0.08
N ASP A 198 -18.21 -27.44 -1.35
CA ASP A 198 -17.88 -26.63 -2.51
C ASP A 198 -19.09 -25.73 -2.88
N SER A 199 -18.75 -24.52 -3.35
CA SER A 199 -19.57 -23.55 -4.12
C SER A 199 -20.70 -22.78 -3.41
N PRO A 200 -21.20 -21.68 -4.01
CA PRO A 200 -20.52 -20.55 -4.67
C PRO A 200 -20.88 -19.19 -4.01
N VAL A 201 -20.09 -18.16 -4.30
CA VAL A 201 -20.22 -16.77 -3.81
C VAL A 201 -21.56 -16.12 -4.20
N PRO A 202 -22.29 -15.47 -3.26
CA PRO A 202 -23.23 -14.41 -3.57
C PRO A 202 -22.60 -13.01 -3.33
N LYS A 203 -22.93 -12.06 -4.22
CA LYS A 203 -22.54 -10.63 -4.14
C LYS A 203 -23.18 -9.93 -2.92
N PRO A 204 -22.58 -8.84 -2.39
CA PRO A 204 -23.01 -8.25 -1.13
C PRO A 204 -24.13 -7.21 -1.30
N SER A 205 -25.12 -7.26 -0.41
CA SER A 205 -26.05 -6.18 -0.12
C SER A 205 -25.50 -5.25 0.95
N LYS A 206 -25.71 -3.94 0.76
CA LYS A 206 -25.29 -2.83 1.62
C LYS A 206 -25.83 -2.98 3.05
N GLN A 207 -24.95 -3.00 4.06
CA GLN A 207 -24.96 -2.17 5.28
C GLN A 207 -24.02 -2.74 6.35
N ASN A 208 -23.21 -1.84 6.93
CA ASN A 208 -22.46 -1.95 8.18
C ASN A 208 -21.92 -3.34 8.56
N GLN A 209 -20.65 -3.59 8.23
CA GLN A 209 -19.82 -4.56 8.95
C GLN A 209 -18.33 -4.30 8.71
N THR A 210 -17.62 -4.26 9.83
CA THR A 210 -16.18 -4.51 10.00
C THR A 210 -15.60 -5.47 8.96
N ALA A 211 -14.47 -5.06 8.38
CA ALA A 211 -13.74 -5.81 7.36
C ALA A 211 -13.37 -7.24 7.81
N PRO A 212 -13.25 -8.20 6.88
CA PRO A 212 -13.11 -9.60 7.20
C PRO A 212 -11.72 -9.87 7.78
N GLY A 213 -11.68 -10.58 8.92
CA GLY A 213 -10.47 -11.11 9.50
C GLY A 213 -9.77 -12.05 8.52
N LEU A 214 -8.62 -11.59 8.02
CA LEU A 214 -7.68 -12.41 7.28
C LEU A 214 -7.26 -13.58 8.17
N SER A 215 -7.62 -14.78 7.72
CA SER A 215 -7.39 -16.04 8.39
C SER A 215 -5.93 -16.18 8.85
N SER A 216 -5.79 -16.40 10.15
CA SER A 216 -4.58 -16.67 10.91
C SER A 216 -3.76 -17.82 10.30
N GLY A 217 -2.84 -17.47 9.41
CA GLY A 217 -1.68 -18.29 9.08
C GLY A 217 -0.51 -17.82 9.93
N SER A 218 -0.07 -18.63 10.89
CA SER A 218 1.12 -18.35 11.69
C SER A 218 2.35 -18.37 10.78
N HIS A 219 2.75 -17.21 10.26
CA HIS A 219 4.01 -17.00 9.55
C HIS A 219 5.13 -17.01 10.61
N SER A 220 5.51 -18.21 11.03
CA SER A 220 6.22 -18.46 12.28
C SER A 220 7.73 -18.13 12.20
N CYS A 221 8.20 -17.17 12.99
CA CYS A 221 9.47 -17.35 13.69
C CYS A 221 9.19 -18.33 14.84
N LEU A 222 9.41 -19.63 14.65
CA LEU A 222 9.17 -20.62 15.70
C LEU A 222 10.13 -20.33 16.89
N LYS A 223 9.59 -20.27 18.12
CA LYS A 223 10.33 -19.99 19.37
C LYS A 223 11.10 -18.66 19.41
N GLY A 224 10.59 -17.60 18.77
CA GLY A 224 11.21 -16.27 18.84
C GLY A 224 12.54 -16.14 18.06
N ARG A 225 12.86 -17.08 17.17
CA ARG A 225 14.13 -17.13 16.43
C ARG A 225 13.90 -16.81 14.95
N CYS A 226 14.07 -15.55 14.56
CA CYS A 226 13.98 -15.15 13.16
C CYS A 226 15.37 -15.25 12.48
N PRO A 227 15.51 -15.76 11.25
CA PRO A 227 16.82 -16.00 10.62
C PRO A 227 17.69 -14.75 10.41
N TRP A 228 17.06 -13.59 10.24
CA TRP A 228 17.75 -12.30 10.10
C TRP A 228 18.10 -11.66 11.44
N GLN A 229 17.68 -12.25 12.56
CA GLN A 229 17.89 -11.69 13.90
C GLN A 229 19.34 -11.88 14.34
N VAL A 230 19.90 -10.82 14.92
CA VAL A 230 21.25 -10.80 15.45
C VAL A 230 21.25 -10.43 16.93
N ARG A 231 22.13 -11.05 17.71
CA ARG A 231 22.33 -10.72 19.13
C ARG A 231 23.69 -10.06 19.30
N LEU A 232 23.71 -8.88 19.94
CA LEU A 232 24.95 -8.16 20.24
C LEU A 232 25.35 -8.43 21.70
N LEU A 233 26.53 -9.01 21.87
CA LEU A 233 27.07 -9.41 23.16
C LEU A 233 28.23 -8.52 23.58
N ASP A 234 28.32 -8.26 24.88
CA ASP A 234 29.46 -7.57 25.49
C ASP A 234 30.66 -8.52 25.67
N ALA A 235 31.75 -8.00 26.26
CA ALA A 235 32.95 -8.79 26.55
C ALA A 235 32.72 -9.96 27.53
N ARG A 236 31.60 -9.97 28.27
CA ARG A 236 31.21 -11.04 29.21
C ARG A 236 30.24 -12.04 28.56
N GLY A 237 29.91 -11.85 27.28
CA GLY A 237 28.92 -12.67 26.56
C GLY A 237 27.47 -12.33 26.90
N GLN A 238 27.22 -11.21 27.60
CA GLN A 238 25.88 -10.76 27.94
C GLN A 238 25.26 -10.00 26.76
N GLU A 239 24.04 -10.38 26.39
CA GLU A 239 23.27 -9.68 25.37
C GLU A 239 22.78 -8.34 25.89
N PHE A 240 23.13 -7.26 25.20
CA PHE A 240 22.75 -5.89 25.58
C PHE A 240 21.90 -5.19 24.51
N CYS A 241 21.99 -5.67 23.27
CA CYS A 241 21.27 -5.12 22.13
C CYS A 241 21.02 -6.19 21.07
N SER A 242 20.17 -5.79 20.12
CA SER A 242 19.69 -6.59 19.01
C SER A 242 20.07 -5.94 17.69
N GLY A 243 19.96 -6.67 16.59
CA GLY A 243 20.26 -6.16 15.25
C GLY A 243 19.72 -7.06 14.16
N VAL A 244 20.03 -6.73 12.91
CA VAL A 244 19.50 -7.42 11.74
C VAL A 244 20.57 -7.61 10.66
N ILE A 245 20.58 -8.80 10.06
CA ILE A 245 21.45 -9.12 8.92
C ILE A 245 20.89 -8.45 7.66
N LEU A 246 21.70 -7.65 6.98
CA LEU A 246 21.34 -7.03 5.69
C LEU A 246 22.16 -7.58 4.51
N GLY A 247 23.32 -8.17 4.76
CA GLY A 247 24.16 -8.80 3.75
C GLY A 247 25.01 -9.93 4.33
N GLU A 248 26.02 -10.39 3.59
CA GLU A 248 26.89 -11.49 4.03
C GLU A 248 27.86 -11.07 5.14
N GLN A 249 28.20 -9.77 5.24
CA GLN A 249 29.13 -9.23 6.23
C GLN A 249 28.58 -8.04 6.98
N THR A 250 27.32 -7.68 6.78
CA THR A 250 26.75 -6.46 7.32
C THR A 250 25.56 -6.70 8.25
N VAL A 251 25.62 -6.03 9.40
CA VAL A 251 24.56 -5.99 10.39
C VAL A 251 24.16 -4.55 10.65
N LEU A 252 22.86 -4.28 10.67
CA LEU A 252 22.29 -2.99 11.07
C LEU A 252 21.77 -3.07 12.51
N THR A 253 22.05 -2.03 13.29
CA THR A 253 21.56 -1.87 14.67
C THR A 253 21.42 -0.38 15.00
N THR A 254 21.12 -0.03 16.25
CA THR A 254 21.08 1.37 16.71
C THR A 254 22.46 1.87 17.11
N ALA A 255 22.71 3.16 16.90
CA ALA A 255 23.96 3.79 17.30
C ALA A 255 24.10 3.87 18.83
N ALA A 256 22.98 3.98 19.55
CA ALA A 256 22.92 3.93 21.00
C ALA A 256 23.51 2.62 21.57
N CYS A 257 23.36 1.50 20.87
CA CYS A 257 23.98 0.23 21.27
C CYS A 257 25.50 0.28 21.20
N ILE A 258 26.06 0.94 20.19
CA ILE A 258 27.50 1.01 19.97
C ILE A 258 28.20 1.81 21.08
N SER A 259 27.57 2.89 21.54
CA SER A 259 28.16 3.74 22.59
C SER A 259 28.28 3.08 23.97
N LYS A 260 27.67 1.91 24.19
CA LYS A 260 27.61 1.27 25.53
C LYS A 260 28.82 0.41 25.86
N THR A 261 29.53 -0.13 24.87
CA THR A 261 30.61 -1.09 25.10
C THR A 261 31.78 -0.86 24.15
N LYS A 262 33.00 -1.21 24.58
CA LYS A 262 34.21 -1.13 23.74
C LYS A 262 34.38 -2.37 22.85
N THR A 263 33.79 -3.49 23.23
CA THR A 263 33.92 -4.78 22.56
C THR A 263 32.54 -5.31 22.26
N ILE A 264 32.26 -5.54 20.98
CA ILE A 264 30.99 -6.05 20.48
C ILE A 264 31.26 -7.37 19.77
N LEU A 265 30.60 -8.42 20.26
CA LEU A 265 30.55 -9.71 19.57
C LEU A 265 29.16 -9.89 18.97
N VAL A 266 29.12 -10.37 17.75
CA VAL A 266 27.89 -10.54 16.97
C VAL A 266 27.58 -12.03 16.90
N ALA A 267 26.40 -12.41 17.38
CA ALA A 267 25.92 -13.79 17.35
C ALA A 267 24.74 -13.94 16.40
N VAL A 268 24.82 -14.94 15.52
CA VAL A 268 23.81 -15.24 14.49
C VAL A 268 23.47 -16.73 14.55
N GLY A 269 22.21 -17.08 14.26
CA GLY A 269 21.74 -18.47 14.22
C GLY A 269 21.39 -19.06 15.58
N GLU A 270 21.15 -20.38 15.59
CA GLU A 270 20.51 -21.06 16.71
C GLU A 270 21.43 -21.33 17.92
N HIS A 271 20.87 -21.14 19.14
CA HIS A 271 21.47 -21.59 20.40
C HIS A 271 20.94 -22.98 20.75
N SER A 272 21.81 -24.00 20.70
CA SER A 272 21.48 -25.34 21.20
C SER A 272 21.48 -25.33 22.73
N SER A 273 20.31 -25.24 23.35
CA SER A 273 20.12 -25.63 24.74
C SER A 273 19.48 -27.01 24.78
N GLU A 274 20.21 -28.04 24.33
CA GLU A 274 19.91 -29.46 24.55
C GLU A 274 21.06 -30.34 24.01
N ALA A 275 22.14 -30.44 24.80
CA ALA A 275 22.97 -31.64 24.90
C ALA A 275 23.91 -31.44 26.09
N GLY A 276 23.82 -32.30 27.10
CA GLY A 276 24.84 -32.43 28.14
C GLY A 276 26.16 -32.91 27.53
N GLY A 277 26.90 -31.99 26.91
CA GLY A 277 28.23 -32.21 26.35
C GLY A 277 29.26 -31.51 27.24
N GLN A 278 30.05 -32.32 27.93
CA GLN A 278 31.22 -31.97 28.73
C GLN A 278 32.03 -30.80 28.12
N LEU A 279 32.41 -29.82 28.96
CA LEU A 279 33.52 -28.92 28.66
C LEU A 279 34.75 -29.77 28.28
N MET A 280 35.16 -29.75 27.02
CA MET A 280 36.45 -30.30 26.62
C MET A 280 37.52 -29.24 26.82
N VAL A 281 38.28 -29.44 27.89
CA VAL A 281 39.57 -28.80 28.16
C VAL A 281 40.57 -29.22 27.08
N TRP A 282 41.28 -28.27 26.50
CA TRP A 282 42.36 -28.52 25.55
C TRP A 282 43.60 -29.08 26.26
N PRO A 283 44.22 -30.19 25.80
CA PRO A 283 45.65 -30.40 25.97
C PRO A 283 46.37 -30.03 24.66
N LYS A 284 47.43 -29.23 24.76
CA LYS A 284 48.44 -29.12 23.70
C LYS A 284 49.27 -30.40 23.67
N VAL A 285 49.47 -31.01 22.50
CA VAL A 285 50.74 -31.67 22.14
C VAL A 285 50.97 -31.55 20.62
N ALA A 286 52.24 -31.38 20.27
CA ALA A 286 52.82 -31.20 18.95
C ALA A 286 52.98 -32.51 18.15
N GLY A 287 53.06 -32.38 16.82
CA GLY A 287 53.67 -33.37 15.94
C GLY A 287 52.71 -34.28 15.17
N GLU A 288 52.80 -34.17 13.84
CA GLU A 288 52.69 -35.25 12.83
C GLU A 288 51.41 -35.42 11.97
N GLN A 289 51.70 -35.33 10.66
CA GLN A 289 51.12 -35.86 9.41
C GLN A 289 49.63 -35.77 9.03
N SER A 290 49.46 -35.28 7.80
CA SER A 290 48.28 -35.08 6.98
C SER A 290 47.55 -36.38 6.60
N VAL A 291 46.22 -36.39 6.78
CA VAL A 291 45.30 -37.37 6.20
C VAL A 291 44.28 -36.63 5.33
N VAL A 292 44.22 -37.00 4.05
CA VAL A 292 43.24 -36.55 3.06
C VAL A 292 41.98 -37.41 3.21
N TRP A 293 40.79 -36.79 3.17
CA TRP A 293 39.49 -37.49 3.14
C TRP A 293 38.87 -37.43 1.74
N PRO A 294 38.19 -38.50 1.26
CA PRO A 294 37.53 -38.53 -0.03
C PRO A 294 36.11 -37.92 0.01
N GLU A 295 35.70 -37.46 -1.17
CA GLU A 295 34.44 -36.80 -1.51
C GLU A 295 33.24 -37.77 -1.54
N ASP A 296 32.03 -37.21 -1.49
CA ASP A 296 30.69 -37.81 -1.63
C ASP A 296 29.99 -38.43 -0.41
N GLN A 297 29.31 -37.58 0.38
CA GLN A 297 27.85 -37.57 0.59
C GLN A 297 27.44 -36.40 1.52
N PRO A 298 26.32 -35.69 1.28
CA PRO A 298 25.90 -34.58 2.12
C PRO A 298 25.32 -35.11 3.45
N PRO A 299 25.80 -34.65 4.62
CA PRO A 299 25.25 -35.09 5.89
C PRO A 299 23.85 -34.49 6.09
N ARG A 300 22.97 -35.29 6.71
CA ARG A 300 21.72 -34.83 7.34
C ARG A 300 22.05 -33.60 8.19
N VAL A 301 21.28 -32.52 8.08
CA VAL A 301 21.54 -31.25 8.80
C VAL A 301 20.68 -31.17 10.06
N PRO A 302 21.16 -31.59 11.24
CA PRO A 302 20.69 -31.03 12.50
C PRO A 302 21.16 -29.57 12.58
N GLY A 303 20.31 -28.70 13.15
CA GLY A 303 20.36 -27.24 13.10
C GLY A 303 21.76 -26.62 13.03
N SER A 304 21.95 -25.71 12.07
CA SER A 304 23.22 -25.01 11.88
C SER A 304 23.67 -24.31 13.18
N PRO A 305 24.94 -24.47 13.59
CA PRO A 305 25.42 -23.97 14.87
C PRO A 305 25.43 -22.44 14.94
N ARG A 306 25.34 -21.90 16.15
CA ARG A 306 25.55 -20.47 16.45
C ARG A 306 26.87 -19.99 15.85
N GLN A 307 26.80 -18.97 15.00
CA GLN A 307 27.97 -18.32 14.42
C GLN A 307 28.31 -17.07 15.22
N MET A 308 29.60 -16.89 15.52
CA MET A 308 30.13 -15.79 16.32
C MET A 308 31.11 -14.96 15.49
N PHE A 309 30.91 -13.65 15.48
CA PHE A 309 31.71 -12.72 14.69
C PHE A 309 32.24 -11.57 15.54
N SER A 310 33.48 -11.22 15.28
CA SER A 310 34.09 -9.96 15.65
C SER A 310 33.73 -8.88 14.62
N VAL A 311 33.56 -7.66 15.09
CA VAL A 311 33.31 -6.49 14.25
C VAL A 311 34.65 -5.95 13.72
N SER A 312 34.75 -5.75 12.40
CA SER A 312 35.92 -5.12 11.75
C SER A 312 35.82 -3.60 11.77
N GLN A 313 34.66 -3.08 11.36
CA GLN A 313 34.42 -1.66 11.18
C GLN A 313 32.99 -1.29 11.63
N ILE A 314 32.84 -0.07 12.13
CA ILE A 314 31.56 0.49 12.54
C ILE A 314 31.31 1.80 11.80
N ALA A 315 30.12 1.95 11.20
CA ALA A 315 29.67 3.20 10.60
C ALA A 315 28.42 3.70 11.33
N ILE A 316 28.58 4.78 12.11
CA ILE A 316 27.46 5.46 12.78
C ILE A 316 26.90 6.53 11.84
N HIS A 317 25.58 6.63 11.76
CA HIS A 317 24.93 7.66 10.95
C HIS A 317 25.37 9.08 11.40
N LYS A 318 25.85 9.91 10.47
CA LYS A 318 26.52 11.20 10.76
C LYS A 318 25.67 12.20 11.57
N ARG A 319 24.34 12.10 11.50
CA ARG A 319 23.41 12.97 12.23
C ARG A 319 23.06 12.45 13.63
N TYR A 320 23.51 11.25 14.00
CA TYR A 320 23.27 10.69 15.33
C TYR A 320 23.88 11.59 16.40
N LYS A 321 23.10 11.85 17.45
CA LYS A 321 23.54 12.57 18.64
C LYS A 321 23.01 11.84 19.87
N ALA A 322 23.90 11.42 20.76
CA ALA A 322 23.51 10.75 21.99
C ALA A 322 22.54 11.63 22.81
N GLY A 323 21.46 11.03 23.30
CA GLY A 323 20.41 11.71 24.06
C GLY A 323 19.36 12.46 23.23
N ILE A 324 19.55 12.61 21.91
CA ILE A 324 18.53 13.13 21.00
C ILE A 324 17.89 11.97 20.26
N LEU A 325 16.55 11.92 20.25
CA LEU A 325 15.81 10.86 19.58
C LEU A 325 15.80 11.09 18.06
N GLY A 326 16.26 10.09 17.31
CA GLY A 326 16.27 10.09 15.85
C GLY A 326 17.67 9.87 15.27
N ASP A 327 17.72 9.50 13.98
CA ASP A 327 18.97 9.19 13.28
C ASP A 327 19.84 8.13 14.03
N ASP A 328 19.21 7.27 14.85
CA ASP A 328 19.83 6.27 15.72
C ASP A 328 20.13 4.97 14.96
N LEU A 329 21.12 5.02 14.07
CA LEU A 329 21.49 3.92 13.18
C LEU A 329 23.00 3.72 13.14
N ALA A 330 23.42 2.46 13.17
CA ALA A 330 24.80 2.05 12.98
C ALA A 330 24.89 0.76 12.16
N PHE A 331 25.87 0.72 11.25
CA PHE A 331 26.30 -0.47 10.53
C PHE A 331 27.51 -1.10 11.22
N LEU A 332 27.49 -2.42 11.33
CA LEU A 332 28.61 -3.25 11.75
C LEU A 332 29.07 -4.08 10.55
N GLN A 333 30.33 -3.93 10.17
CA GLN A 333 30.98 -4.86 9.25
C GLN A 333 31.62 -5.99 10.05
N LEU A 334 31.39 -7.23 9.63
CA LEU A 334 31.91 -8.43 10.27
C LEU A 334 33.27 -8.82 9.66
N GLN A 335 34.18 -9.32 10.49
CA GLN A 335 35.49 -9.79 10.01
C GLN A 335 35.41 -10.99 9.06
N LYS A 336 34.31 -11.74 9.08
CA LYS A 336 34.08 -12.92 8.23
C LYS A 336 32.65 -12.89 7.68
N LYS A 337 32.45 -13.51 6.52
CA LYS A 337 31.15 -13.76 5.92
C LYS A 337 30.31 -14.70 6.78
N ILE A 338 29.03 -14.38 6.91
CA ILE A 338 28.01 -15.22 7.52
C ILE A 338 27.75 -16.38 6.56
N ALA A 339 27.88 -17.62 7.04
CA ALA A 339 27.45 -18.76 6.27
C ALA A 339 25.92 -18.85 6.35
N PHE A 340 25.23 -18.50 5.26
CA PHE A 340 23.77 -18.54 5.26
C PHE A 340 23.24 -19.97 5.43
N SER A 341 22.19 -20.09 6.23
CA SER A 341 21.53 -21.35 6.58
C SER A 341 20.04 -21.11 6.81
N SER A 342 19.27 -22.16 7.06
CA SER A 342 17.84 -22.03 7.42
C SER A 342 17.57 -21.19 8.68
N SER A 343 18.57 -20.96 9.53
CA SER A 343 18.45 -20.16 10.76
C SER A 343 19.22 -18.83 10.70
N ALA A 344 19.88 -18.52 9.58
CA ALA A 344 20.77 -17.38 9.44
C ALA A 344 20.78 -16.89 7.99
N PHE A 345 19.98 -15.88 7.66
CA PHE A 345 20.04 -15.21 6.36
C PHE A 345 19.46 -13.80 6.44
N HIS A 346 19.78 -12.95 5.47
CA HIS A 346 19.43 -11.53 5.49
C HIS A 346 17.94 -11.25 5.26
N THR A 347 17.46 -10.13 5.80
CA THR A 347 16.10 -9.63 5.55
C THR A 347 16.03 -8.81 4.26
N CYS A 348 14.84 -8.60 3.69
CA CYS A 348 14.68 -7.70 2.56
C CYS A 348 14.62 -6.24 3.00
N LEU A 349 15.28 -5.37 2.23
CA LEU A 349 15.04 -3.93 2.29
C LEU A 349 13.93 -3.55 1.30
N PRO A 350 12.86 -2.88 1.75
CA PRO A 350 11.81 -2.41 0.85
C PRO A 350 12.20 -1.10 0.15
N GLU A 351 11.53 -0.80 -0.97
CA GLU A 351 11.50 0.56 -1.51
C GLU A 351 10.69 1.49 -0.60
N LYS A 352 10.96 2.80 -0.66
CA LYS A 352 10.35 3.80 0.23
C LYS A 352 8.82 3.79 0.16
N ASP A 353 8.27 3.87 -1.05
CA ASP A 353 6.84 4.00 -1.24
C ASP A 353 6.11 2.69 -0.92
N PHE A 354 6.71 1.55 -1.27
CA PHE A 354 6.22 0.23 -0.87
C PHE A 354 6.20 0.09 0.66
N SER A 355 7.26 0.54 1.35
CA SER A 355 7.34 0.50 2.80
C SER A 355 6.26 1.36 3.46
N GLU A 356 6.04 2.58 2.98
CA GLU A 356 5.16 3.54 3.65
C GLU A 356 3.68 3.36 3.29
N ASN A 357 3.38 2.89 2.08
CA ASN A 357 2.00 2.79 1.59
C ASN A 357 1.43 1.37 1.66
N ILE A 358 2.28 0.33 1.67
CA ILE A 358 1.83 -1.07 1.72
C ILE A 358 2.20 -1.71 3.05
N LEU A 359 3.49 -1.68 3.44
CA LEU A 359 3.99 -2.46 4.57
C LEU A 359 3.68 -1.88 5.95
N MET A 360 3.57 -0.55 6.06
CA MET A 360 3.35 0.17 7.31
C MET A 360 1.98 0.85 7.38
N GLU A 361 1.01 0.38 6.59
CA GLU A 361 -0.35 0.88 6.65
C GLU A 361 -0.93 0.72 8.07
N PRO A 362 -1.63 1.74 8.62
CA PRO A 362 -2.21 1.64 9.96
C PRO A 362 -3.10 0.40 10.14
N GLY A 363 -2.95 -0.31 11.26
CA GLY A 363 -3.67 -1.57 11.52
C GLY A 363 -3.03 -2.81 10.92
N ARG A 364 -2.08 -2.66 9.99
CA ARG A 364 -1.25 -3.76 9.51
C ARG A 364 -0.37 -4.30 10.63
N LYS A 365 0.03 -5.57 10.54
CA LYS A 365 0.80 -6.27 11.57
C LYS A 365 2.26 -6.44 11.13
N GLY A 366 3.18 -6.06 12.01
CA GLY A 366 4.61 -6.35 11.93
C GLY A 366 5.02 -7.37 12.99
N LEU A 367 6.16 -8.01 12.77
CA LEU A 367 6.75 -9.03 13.64
C LEU A 367 8.06 -8.50 14.21
N ALA A 368 8.23 -8.62 15.52
CA ALA A 368 9.47 -8.31 16.23
C ALA A 368 9.86 -9.50 17.12
N ALA A 369 11.10 -9.96 17.00
CA ALA A 369 11.62 -11.02 17.88
C ALA A 369 12.10 -10.42 19.22
N GLY A 370 11.55 -10.93 20.31
CA GLY A 370 11.93 -10.57 21.68
C GLY A 370 12.85 -11.60 22.33
N ARG A 371 13.30 -11.29 23.56
CA ARG A 371 14.06 -12.22 24.39
C ARG A 371 13.13 -13.27 25.01
N GLU A 372 13.46 -14.55 24.90
CA GLU A 372 12.80 -15.60 25.71
C GLU A 372 13.14 -15.36 27.20
N PRO A 373 12.16 -15.22 28.11
CA PRO A 373 12.42 -15.17 29.53
C PRO A 373 13.04 -16.50 29.98
N GLU A 374 14.10 -16.44 30.79
CA GLU A 374 14.65 -17.65 31.42
C GLU A 374 13.56 -18.32 32.27
N GLY A 375 13.18 -19.55 31.92
CA GLY A 375 12.19 -20.35 32.65
C GLY A 375 10.75 -20.28 32.13
N ALA A 376 10.44 -19.48 31.12
CA ALA A 376 9.12 -19.49 30.47
C ALA A 376 9.18 -20.29 29.17
N GLY A 377 8.54 -21.45 29.14
CA GLY A 377 8.31 -22.18 27.90
C GLY A 377 7.46 -21.34 26.93
N GLN A 378 7.85 -21.33 25.66
CA GLN A 378 7.11 -20.75 24.51
C GLN A 378 6.97 -19.21 24.49
N GLY A 379 8.08 -18.48 24.30
CA GLY A 379 8.03 -17.09 23.82
C GLY A 379 8.08 -17.02 22.29
N GLY A 380 6.96 -16.78 21.62
CA GLY A 380 6.90 -16.51 20.18
C GLY A 380 7.33 -15.08 19.81
N PRO A 381 7.50 -14.76 18.51
CA PRO A 381 7.69 -13.37 18.07
C PRO A 381 6.50 -12.51 18.50
N LEU A 382 6.79 -11.27 18.89
CA LEU A 382 5.77 -10.30 19.26
C LEU A 382 5.09 -9.75 18.00
N LEU A 383 3.77 -9.84 17.96
CA LEU A 383 2.95 -9.28 16.88
C LEU A 383 2.53 -7.86 17.25
N LEU A 384 2.98 -6.90 16.44
CA LEU A 384 2.83 -5.47 16.68
C LEU A 384 1.98 -4.85 15.58
N SER A 385 1.02 -4.00 15.94
CA SER A 385 0.17 -3.29 14.97
C SER A 385 0.68 -1.88 14.73
N TYR A 386 0.82 -1.47 13.47
CA TYR A 386 1.17 -0.10 13.10
C TYR A 386 0.06 0.88 13.52
N LEU A 387 0.47 2.04 14.06
CA LEU A 387 -0.44 3.11 14.45
C LEU A 387 -0.34 4.31 13.51
N HIS A 388 -1.47 5.01 13.34
CA HIS A 388 -1.47 6.35 12.78
C HIS A 388 -0.81 7.35 13.75
N LEU A 389 -0.28 8.47 13.24
CA LEU A 389 0.44 9.47 14.05
C LEU A 389 -0.36 9.96 15.27
N HIS A 390 -1.65 10.28 15.07
CA HIS A 390 -2.55 10.69 16.15
C HIS A 390 -2.74 9.58 17.21
N GLY A 391 -2.89 8.33 16.76
CA GLY A 391 -2.98 7.16 17.64
C GLY A 391 -1.70 6.93 18.43
N CYS A 392 -0.53 7.20 17.84
CA CYS A 392 0.73 7.14 18.56
C CYS A 392 0.83 8.22 19.65
N GLN A 393 0.49 9.47 19.31
CA GLN A 393 0.55 10.59 20.27
C GLN A 393 -0.40 10.40 21.46
N ALA A 394 -1.61 9.87 21.21
CA ALA A 394 -2.58 9.58 22.27
C ALA A 394 -2.24 8.30 23.06
N GLY A 395 -1.66 7.30 22.38
CA GLY A 395 -1.36 5.98 22.94
C GLY A 395 -0.10 5.96 23.80
N LEU A 396 0.93 6.72 23.42
CA LEU A 396 2.22 6.77 24.09
C LEU A 396 2.35 8.10 24.83
N ASN A 397 2.23 8.08 26.16
CA ASN A 397 2.48 9.23 27.03
C ASN A 397 3.99 9.57 27.02
N HIS A 398 4.46 10.14 25.92
CA HIS A 398 5.88 10.42 25.67
C HIS A 398 6.20 11.89 25.92
N SER A 399 7.40 12.18 26.41
CA SER A 399 7.86 13.56 26.70
C SER A 399 8.47 14.29 25.50
N PHE A 400 8.55 13.65 24.33
CA PHE A 400 9.28 14.15 23.17
C PHE A 400 8.41 14.20 21.91
N MET A 401 8.78 14.99 20.91
CA MET A 401 8.03 15.04 19.65
C MET A 401 8.45 13.94 18.69
N LEU A 402 7.48 13.16 18.20
CA LEU A 402 7.67 12.21 17.11
C LEU A 402 7.93 12.95 15.80
N THR A 403 8.97 12.54 15.10
CA THR A 403 9.31 13.06 13.77
C THR A 403 8.79 12.12 12.68
N ASN A 404 8.77 12.58 11.43
CA ASN A 404 8.42 11.74 10.27
C ASN A 404 9.43 10.60 9.99
N LYS A 405 10.57 10.58 10.70
CA LYS A 405 11.59 9.52 10.68
C LYS A 405 11.32 8.42 11.71
N MET A 406 10.20 8.49 12.42
CA MET A 406 9.78 7.52 13.43
C MET A 406 8.37 7.02 13.12
N PHE A 407 8.02 5.89 13.69
CA PHE A 407 6.66 5.41 13.77
C PHE A 407 6.48 4.57 15.04
N CYS A 408 5.23 4.24 15.35
CA CYS A 408 4.91 3.55 16.58
C CYS A 408 3.99 2.37 16.32
N THR A 409 4.06 1.42 17.23
CA THR A 409 3.20 0.24 17.21
C THR A 409 2.60 -0.01 18.58
N VAL A 410 1.46 -0.69 18.63
CA VAL A 410 0.94 -1.30 19.85
C VAL A 410 1.09 -2.81 19.80
N THR A 411 1.26 -3.41 20.97
CA THR A 411 1.22 -4.87 21.12
C THR A 411 -0.21 -5.35 20.98
N LEU A 412 -0.45 -6.33 20.11
CA LEU A 412 -1.75 -6.99 20.00
C LEU A 412 -1.82 -8.04 21.11
N ALA A 413 -2.56 -7.71 22.17
CA ALA A 413 -2.66 -8.53 23.37
C ALA A 413 -3.17 -9.95 23.08
N GLY A 414 -2.35 -10.94 23.44
CA GLY A 414 -2.73 -12.34 23.63
C GLY A 414 -2.53 -12.82 25.07
N ASP A 415 -2.15 -11.94 25.99
CA ASP A 415 -2.04 -12.26 27.42
C ASP A 415 -2.45 -11.03 28.26
N GLU A 416 -3.67 -11.08 28.78
CA GLU A 416 -4.03 -10.34 29.98
C GLU A 416 -3.21 -10.93 31.14
N GLY A 417 -2.03 -10.38 31.43
CA GLY A 417 -1.30 -10.86 32.62
C GLY A 417 0.16 -10.46 32.85
N SER A 418 0.90 -9.87 31.91
CA SER A 418 2.28 -9.43 32.20
C SER A 418 2.39 -7.92 32.33
N GLU A 419 2.02 -7.42 33.49
CA GLU A 419 2.37 -6.08 33.94
C GLU A 419 3.91 -5.98 34.06
N GLY A 420 4.57 -5.28 33.11
CA GLY A 420 5.86 -4.64 33.38
C GLY A 420 7.15 -5.16 32.77
N SER A 421 7.17 -6.09 31.80
CA SER A 421 8.43 -6.46 31.12
C SER A 421 8.47 -6.05 29.65
N CYS A 422 9.29 -5.03 29.33
CA CYS A 422 9.62 -4.68 27.95
C CYS A 422 10.49 -5.81 27.34
N GLY A 423 9.86 -6.80 26.70
CA GLY A 423 10.56 -7.99 26.20
C GLY A 423 11.50 -7.79 24.99
N LEU A 424 11.56 -6.57 24.44
CA LEU A 424 12.38 -6.25 23.26
C LEU A 424 13.63 -5.43 23.64
N LEU A 425 14.76 -5.77 23.03
CA LEU A 425 16.02 -5.05 23.20
C LEU A 425 16.17 -3.93 22.15
N PRO A 426 16.90 -2.84 22.45
CA PRO A 426 17.19 -1.82 21.45
C PRO A 426 17.88 -2.42 20.22
N GLY A 427 17.51 -1.93 19.04
CA GLY A 427 17.97 -2.50 17.76
C GLY A 427 17.18 -3.73 17.30
N THR A 428 16.14 -4.16 18.02
CA THR A 428 15.25 -5.21 17.54
C THR A 428 14.60 -4.81 16.20
N PRO A 429 14.74 -5.62 15.15
CA PRO A 429 14.10 -5.38 13.87
C PRO A 429 12.59 -5.60 13.96
N LEU A 430 11.85 -4.67 13.35
CA LEU A 430 10.45 -4.88 12.99
C LEU A 430 10.38 -5.19 11.50
N VAL A 431 9.79 -6.33 11.18
CA VAL A 431 9.57 -6.76 9.79
C VAL A 431 8.08 -6.88 9.49
N THR A 432 7.68 -6.54 8.27
CA THR A 432 6.34 -6.84 7.75
C THR A 432 6.47 -7.93 6.71
N VAL A 433 5.63 -8.96 6.80
CA VAL A 433 5.54 -10.00 5.77
C VAL A 433 4.53 -9.55 4.71
N GLU A 434 4.95 -9.58 3.45
CA GLU A 434 4.09 -9.38 2.28
C GLU A 434 4.41 -10.47 1.25
N LYS A 435 3.38 -11.17 0.76
CA LYS A 435 3.51 -12.27 -0.24
C LYS A 435 4.59 -13.32 0.09
N ASN A 436 4.73 -13.70 1.37
CA ASN A 436 5.76 -14.61 1.92
C ASN A 436 7.20 -14.07 1.95
N THR A 437 7.37 -12.76 1.85
CA THR A 437 8.67 -12.09 1.97
C THR A 437 8.63 -11.12 3.14
N ALA A 438 9.59 -11.24 4.06
CA ALA A 438 9.76 -10.39 5.22
C ALA A 438 10.61 -9.17 4.86
N PHE A 439 10.01 -8.00 4.97
CA PHE A 439 10.64 -6.71 4.68
C PHE A 439 10.90 -5.95 5.97
N LEU A 440 12.11 -5.44 6.12
CA LEU A 440 12.50 -4.63 7.26
C LEU A 440 11.91 -3.23 7.16
N THR A 441 11.09 -2.85 8.15
CA THR A 441 10.42 -1.54 8.18
C THR A 441 11.01 -0.61 9.24
N GLY A 442 11.47 -1.17 10.36
CA GLY A 442 11.97 -0.38 11.48
C GLY A 442 12.98 -1.07 12.38
N LEU A 443 13.68 -0.26 13.17
CA LEU A 443 14.53 -0.70 14.28
C LEU A 443 14.07 -0.08 15.59
N LEU A 444 13.96 -0.91 16.64
CA LEU A 444 13.47 -0.47 17.93
C LEU A 444 14.41 0.57 18.55
N ILE A 445 13.86 1.74 18.84
CA ILE A 445 14.57 2.81 19.54
C ILE A 445 14.61 2.45 21.03
N PRO A 446 15.75 2.65 21.73
CA PRO A 446 15.83 2.38 23.16
C PRO A 446 14.71 3.08 23.96
N PRO A 447 14.05 2.39 24.91
CA PRO A 447 13.02 2.98 25.76
C PRO A 447 13.68 3.79 26.87
N HIS A 448 14.20 4.97 26.54
CA HIS A 448 14.71 5.92 27.54
C HIS A 448 13.64 6.93 28.00
N THR A 449 12.48 6.99 27.32
CA THR A 449 11.51 8.10 27.46
C THR A 449 10.03 7.71 27.27
N HIS A 450 9.68 6.43 27.10
CA HIS A 450 8.30 6.00 26.89
C HIS A 450 7.97 4.66 27.56
N ASN A 451 6.71 4.50 27.96
CA ASN A 451 6.21 3.27 28.57
C ASN A 451 5.95 2.22 27.48
N CYS A 452 6.82 1.21 27.42
CA CYS A 452 6.74 0.12 26.44
C CYS A 452 5.43 -0.69 26.53
N SER A 453 4.76 -0.69 27.68
CA SER A 453 3.48 -1.40 27.88
C SER A 453 2.35 -0.79 27.05
N ARG A 454 2.50 0.46 26.59
CA ARG A 454 1.50 1.14 25.74
C ARG A 454 1.86 1.09 24.25
N GLY A 455 3.04 0.55 23.92
CA GLY A 455 3.54 0.47 22.56
C GLY A 455 5.04 0.73 22.45
N HIS A 456 5.56 0.55 21.24
CA HIS A 456 6.98 0.66 20.92
C HIS A 456 7.19 1.70 19.83
N ILE A 457 8.36 2.35 19.85
CA ILE A 457 8.74 3.37 18.88
C ILE A 457 9.95 2.89 18.09
N PHE A 458 9.85 2.99 16.77
CA PHE A 458 10.85 2.50 15.84
C PHE A 458 11.39 3.62 14.97
N THR A 459 12.67 3.52 14.61
CA THR A 459 13.26 4.32 13.53
C THR A 459 12.66 3.84 12.21
N LYS A 460 12.09 4.75 11.42
CA LYS A 460 11.47 4.47 10.12
C LYS A 460 12.54 4.30 9.04
N LEU A 461 12.87 3.07 8.65
CA LEU A 461 13.99 2.81 7.74
C LEU A 461 13.77 3.29 6.31
N SER A 462 12.51 3.44 5.85
CA SER A 462 12.19 4.03 4.55
C SER A 462 12.81 5.42 4.34
N ARG A 463 13.10 6.15 5.44
CA ARG A 463 13.74 7.47 5.44
C ARG A 463 15.28 7.43 5.42
N TYR A 464 15.86 6.25 5.49
CA TYR A 464 17.30 6.00 5.56
C TYR A 464 17.82 5.07 4.47
N LEU A 465 16.97 4.55 3.59
CA LEU A 465 17.36 3.65 2.50
C LEU A 465 18.56 4.16 1.68
N PRO A 466 18.66 5.44 1.26
CA PRO A 466 19.83 5.91 0.51
C PRO A 466 21.15 5.76 1.28
N TRP A 467 21.12 6.03 2.59
CA TRP A 467 22.31 5.85 3.44
C TRP A 467 22.61 4.36 3.65
N ILE A 468 21.58 3.52 3.84
CA ILE A 468 21.72 2.08 4.02
C ILE A 468 22.34 1.43 2.79
N HIS A 469 21.82 1.72 1.59
CA HIS A 469 22.39 1.20 0.33
C HIS A 469 23.84 1.64 0.14
N GLN A 470 24.17 2.90 0.44
CA GLN A 470 25.54 3.37 0.40
C GLN A 470 26.47 2.58 1.35
N GLN A 471 26.02 2.23 2.55
CA GLN A 471 26.84 1.42 3.46
C GLN A 471 27.00 -0.02 2.99
N LEU A 472 25.94 -0.64 2.45
CA LEU A 472 26.01 -1.98 1.86
C LEU A 472 27.02 -2.03 0.72
N GLU A 473 27.00 -1.05 -0.20
CA GLU A 473 27.98 -0.94 -1.29
C GLU A 473 29.43 -0.75 -0.81
N LEU A 474 29.63 -0.19 0.39
CA LEU A 474 30.97 0.02 0.96
C LEU A 474 31.48 -1.22 1.71
N PHE A 475 30.59 -1.96 2.38
CA PHE A 475 30.97 -3.02 3.32
C PHE A 475 30.82 -4.44 2.76
N GLU A 476 30.09 -4.62 1.66
CA GLU A 476 29.91 -5.92 0.97
C GLU A 476 30.77 -6.08 -0.29
N LYS A 477 31.64 -5.10 -0.59
CA LYS A 477 32.72 -5.24 -1.58
C LYS A 477 33.87 -6.03 -1.01
#